data_AF-A0A971SH87-F1
#
_entry.id   AF-A0A971SH87-F1
#
_cell.length_a   1.000
_cell.length_b   1.000
_cell.length_c   1.000
_cell.angle_alpha   90.00
_cell.angle_beta   90.00
_cell.angle_gamma   90.00
#
_symmetry.space_group_name_H-M   'P 1'
#
loop_
_entity.id
_entity.type
_entity.pdbx_description
1 polymer ?
#
loop_
_entity_poly.entity_id
_entity_poly.type
_entity_poly.pdbx_seq_one_letter_code
_entity_poly.pdbx_strand_id
1 'polypeptide(L)'
;MKIDDRINANLREVLITIRPGAENLEAAQKNFLKHHHLKGTSQATIDWYTNHLRTFIEYLRENDLVIVPQKIDKSIIEDYIMWLLDQDIEIETVNGKIRTLKAFFNYLYEENMIPT
;
A
#
# COMPACT_ATOMS: atom_id res chain seq x y z
N MET A 1 -31.80 -24.13 -0.41
CA MET A 1 -30.40 -24.48 -0.16
C MET A 1 -29.65 -23.20 0.22
N LYS A 2 -29.43 -22.97 1.52
CA LYS A 2 -28.95 -21.69 2.13
C LYS A 2 -27.49 -21.80 2.60
N ILE A 3 -26.61 -22.34 1.75
CA ILE A 3 -25.21 -22.61 2.13
C ILE A 3 -24.31 -21.40 1.82
N ASP A 4 -24.71 -20.52 0.88
CA ASP A 4 -23.91 -19.39 0.41
C ASP A 4 -23.92 -18.18 1.37
N ASP A 5 -25.09 -17.82 1.91
CA ASP A 5 -25.22 -16.63 2.78
C ASP A 5 -24.47 -16.76 4.11
N ARG A 6 -24.41 -17.98 4.66
CA ARG A 6 -23.73 -18.25 5.93
C ARG A 6 -22.21 -18.26 5.77
N ILE A 7 -21.70 -18.76 4.65
CA ILE A 7 -20.27 -18.71 4.35
C ILE A 7 -19.85 -17.26 4.11
N ASN A 8 -20.63 -16.48 3.36
CA ASN A 8 -20.34 -15.05 3.16
C ASN A 8 -20.45 -14.22 4.44
N ALA A 9 -21.43 -14.50 5.31
CA ALA A 9 -21.53 -13.85 6.61
C ALA A 9 -20.34 -14.21 7.52
N ASN A 10 -19.97 -15.49 7.60
CA ASN A 10 -18.81 -15.93 8.37
C ASN A 10 -17.51 -15.36 7.81
N LEU A 11 -17.36 -15.28 6.48
CA LEU A 11 -16.22 -14.62 5.84
C LEU A 11 -16.19 -13.14 6.17
N ARG A 12 -17.32 -12.43 6.14
CA ARG A 12 -17.41 -11.02 6.56
C ARG A 12 -17.07 -10.83 8.04
N GLU A 13 -17.58 -11.69 8.91
CA GLU A 13 -17.35 -11.63 10.36
C GLU A 13 -15.88 -11.95 10.69
N VAL A 14 -15.27 -12.92 10.00
CA VAL A 14 -13.83 -13.19 10.04
C VAL A 14 -13.04 -12.01 9.48
N LEU A 15 -13.43 -11.40 8.36
CA LEU A 15 -12.74 -10.23 7.79
C LEU A 15 -12.84 -8.99 8.69
N ILE A 16 -13.96 -8.77 9.38
CA ILE A 16 -14.16 -7.70 10.36
C ILE A 16 -13.30 -7.95 11.61
N THR A 17 -13.23 -9.20 12.07
CA THR A 17 -12.45 -9.60 13.25
C THR A 17 -10.94 -9.63 12.97
N ILE A 18 -10.53 -9.89 11.72
CA ILE A 18 -9.13 -9.79 11.23
C ILE A 18 -8.90 -8.41 10.58
N ARG A 19 -9.35 -7.30 11.17
CA ARG A 19 -8.81 -5.96 10.82
C ARG A 19 -7.73 -5.48 11.80
N PRO A 20 -6.54 -6.11 11.90
CA PRO A 20 -5.35 -5.45 12.45
C PRO A 20 -4.62 -4.62 11.35
N GLY A 21 -5.38 -3.96 10.47
CA GLY A 21 -5.03 -3.82 9.04
C GLY A 21 -3.78 -3.03 8.66
N ALA A 22 -3.29 -2.12 9.51
CA ALA A 22 -2.02 -1.45 9.24
C ALA A 22 -1.40 -0.88 10.52
N GLU A 23 -0.77 -1.74 11.32
CA GLU A 23 0.13 -1.27 12.39
C GLU A 23 1.28 -0.44 11.82
N ASN A 24 1.73 -0.79 10.60
CA ASN A 24 2.77 -0.09 9.85
C ASN A 24 2.62 -0.30 8.33
N LEU A 25 3.45 0.40 7.55
CA LEU A 25 3.44 0.38 6.09
C LEU A 25 3.82 -0.98 5.48
N GLU A 26 4.60 -1.83 6.16
CA GLU A 26 4.96 -3.16 5.64
C GLU A 26 3.77 -4.13 5.73
N ALA A 27 3.06 -4.11 6.85
CA ALA A 27 1.82 -4.85 7.01
C ALA A 27 0.78 -4.40 5.97
N ALA A 28 0.65 -3.08 5.79
CA ALA A 28 -0.22 -2.49 4.77
C ALA A 28 0.19 -2.90 3.35
N GLN A 29 1.49 -2.86 3.02
CA GLN A 29 2.03 -3.33 1.74
C GLN A 29 1.66 -4.79 1.49
N LYS A 30 1.84 -5.67 2.47
CA LYS A 30 1.48 -7.08 2.34
C LYS A 30 -0.02 -7.27 2.04
N ASN A 31 -0.87 -6.51 2.72
CA ASN A 31 -2.32 -6.54 2.48
C ASN A 31 -2.68 -6.03 1.07
N PHE A 32 -2.06 -4.94 0.63
CA PHE A 32 -2.22 -4.40 -0.73
C PHE A 32 -1.80 -5.40 -1.82
N LEU A 33 -0.62 -6.03 -1.67
CA LEU A 33 -0.13 -7.00 -2.64
C LEU A 33 -1.03 -8.25 -2.67
N LYS A 34 -1.52 -8.71 -1.51
CA LYS A 34 -2.50 -9.80 -1.42
C LYS A 34 -3.82 -9.42 -2.12
N HIS A 35 -4.31 -8.20 -1.92
CA HIS A 35 -5.52 -7.69 -2.58
C HIS A 35 -5.37 -7.71 -4.12
N HIS A 36 -4.24 -7.23 -4.65
CA HIS A 36 -3.97 -7.25 -6.08
C HIS A 36 -3.83 -8.67 -6.66
N HIS A 37 -3.17 -9.56 -5.92
CA HIS A 37 -3.05 -10.97 -6.31
C HIS A 37 -4.43 -11.63 -6.44
N LEU A 38 -5.32 -11.43 -5.45
CA LEU A 38 -6.68 -11.97 -5.48
C LEU A 38 -7.54 -11.40 -6.61
N LYS A 39 -7.25 -10.17 -7.07
CA LYS A 39 -7.91 -9.55 -8.23
C LYS A 39 -7.36 -10.02 -9.59
N GLY A 40 -6.38 -10.93 -9.61
CA GLY A 40 -5.78 -11.44 -10.84
C GLY A 40 -4.78 -10.46 -11.49
N THR A 41 -4.20 -9.55 -10.71
CA THR A 41 -3.10 -8.70 -11.19
C THR A 41 -1.91 -9.57 -11.58
N SER A 42 -1.24 -9.27 -12.69
CA SER A 42 -0.10 -10.06 -13.16
C SER A 42 1.04 -10.05 -12.14
N GLN A 43 1.81 -11.14 -12.08
CA GLN A 43 2.97 -11.22 -11.17
C GLN A 43 3.98 -10.10 -11.44
N ALA A 44 4.22 -9.75 -12.71
CA ALA A 44 5.09 -8.64 -13.08
C ALA A 44 4.65 -7.30 -12.47
N THR A 45 3.33 -7.02 -12.45
CA THR A 45 2.81 -5.81 -11.82
C THR A 45 2.87 -5.88 -10.29
N ILE A 46 2.67 -7.06 -9.70
CA ILE A 46 2.85 -7.28 -8.25
C ILE A 46 4.30 -7.02 -7.83
N ASP A 47 5.27 -7.53 -8.58
CA ASP A 47 6.69 -7.33 -8.34
C ASP A 47 7.07 -5.85 -8.50
N TRP A 48 6.49 -5.20 -9.50
CA TRP A 48 6.65 -3.76 -9.73
C TRP A 48 6.15 -2.92 -8.55
N TYR A 49 4.94 -3.21 -8.05
CA TYR A 49 4.41 -2.57 -6.84
C TYR A 49 5.28 -2.87 -5.62
N THR A 50 5.74 -4.11 -5.46
CA THR A 50 6.58 -4.53 -4.35
C THR A 50 7.86 -3.70 -4.29
N ASN A 51 8.57 -3.59 -5.42
CA ASN A 51 9.81 -2.85 -5.51
C ASN A 51 9.63 -1.36 -5.22
N HIS A 52 8.56 -0.75 -5.75
CA HIS A 52 8.30 0.67 -5.55
C HIS A 52 7.93 1.01 -4.11
N LEU A 53 7.08 0.20 -3.48
CA LEU A 53 6.71 0.39 -2.08
C LEU A 53 7.88 0.11 -1.14
N ARG A 54 8.74 -0.87 -1.47
CA ARG A 54 9.97 -1.11 -0.73
C ARG A 54 10.87 0.13 -0.73
N THR A 55 11.13 0.74 -1.89
CA THR A 55 11.94 1.97 -1.95
C THR A 55 11.38 3.08 -1.09
N PHE A 56 10.05 3.26 -1.07
CA PHE A 56 9.43 4.28 -0.22
C PHE A 56 9.62 3.99 1.27
N ILE A 57 9.43 2.73 1.69
CA ILE A 57 9.62 2.33 3.10
C ILE A 57 11.11 2.45 3.51
N GLU A 58 12.04 2.12 2.61
CA GLU A 58 13.48 2.31 2.80
C GLU A 58 13.81 3.80 2.98
N TYR A 59 13.30 4.69 2.11
CA TYR A 59 13.44 6.14 2.26
C TYR A 59 12.97 6.63 3.62
N LEU A 60 11.79 6.19 4.09
CA LEU A 60 11.29 6.60 5.40
C LEU A 60 12.23 6.15 6.53
N ARG A 61 12.77 4.93 6.46
CA ARG A 61 13.70 4.40 7.46
C ARG A 61 15.03 5.15 7.48
N GLU A 62 15.59 5.41 6.31
CA GLU A 62 16.89 6.10 6.19
C GLU A 62 16.83 7.55 6.68
N ASN A 63 15.64 8.14 6.72
CA ASN A 63 15.40 9.50 7.21
C ASN A 63 14.73 9.54 8.60
N ASP A 64 14.73 8.42 9.35
CA ASP A 64 14.13 8.29 10.68
C ASP A 64 12.64 8.74 10.75
N LEU A 65 11.91 8.57 9.63
CA LEU A 65 10.50 8.92 9.52
C LEU A 65 9.60 7.79 9.99
N VAL A 66 8.39 8.17 10.42
CA VAL A 66 7.38 7.23 10.88
C VAL A 66 6.85 6.36 9.73
N ILE A 67 6.81 5.05 9.95
CA ILE A 67 6.25 4.08 8.98
C ILE A 67 4.80 3.70 9.30
N VAL A 68 4.06 4.63 9.91
CA VAL A 68 2.65 4.44 10.28
C VAL A 68 1.79 5.10 9.20
N PRO A 69 0.93 4.36 8.47
CA PRO A 69 0.24 4.91 7.30
C PRO A 69 -0.59 6.16 7.58
N GLN A 70 -1.23 6.25 8.75
CA GLN A 70 -2.05 7.40 9.17
C GLN A 70 -1.22 8.66 9.47
N LYS A 71 0.11 8.52 9.51
CA LYS A 71 1.06 9.62 9.73
C LYS A 71 1.79 10.04 8.46
N ILE A 72 1.52 9.37 7.33
CA ILE A 72 2.07 9.78 6.05
C ILE A 72 1.17 10.88 5.50
N ASP A 73 1.70 12.08 5.39
CA ASP A 73 1.01 13.24 4.84
C ASP A 73 1.60 13.66 3.49
N LYS A 74 1.02 14.71 2.92
CA LYS A 74 1.42 15.23 1.62
C LYS A 74 2.89 15.68 1.60
N SER A 75 3.38 16.32 2.67
CA SER A 75 4.78 16.78 2.75
C SER A 75 5.77 15.63 2.63
N ILE A 76 5.53 14.51 3.34
CA ILE A 76 6.39 13.33 3.26
C ILE A 76 6.44 12.77 1.83
N ILE A 77 5.32 12.79 1.11
CA ILE A 77 5.28 12.34 -0.29
C ILE A 77 6.03 13.31 -1.21
N GLU A 78 5.89 14.62 -1.01
CA GLU A 78 6.63 15.64 -1.78
C GLU A 78 8.13 15.53 -1.53
N ASP A 79 8.57 15.35 -0.29
CA ASP A 79 9.98 15.17 0.08
C ASP A 79 10.56 13.88 -0.50
N TYR A 80 9.79 12.79 -0.53
CA TYR A 80 10.19 11.56 -1.21
C TYR A 80 10.36 11.75 -2.72
N ILE A 81 9.47 12.52 -3.36
CA ILE A 81 9.58 12.81 -4.80
C ILE A 81 10.83 13.65 -5.08
N MET A 82 11.12 14.66 -4.24
CA MET A 82 12.34 15.44 -4.35
C MET A 82 13.59 14.56 -4.19
N TRP A 83 13.60 13.68 -3.17
CA TRP A 83 14.68 12.72 -2.97
C TRP A 83 14.90 11.83 -4.19
N LEU A 84 13.83 11.33 -4.83
CA LEU A 84 13.94 10.53 -6.06
C LEU A 84 14.53 11.32 -7.23
N LEU A 85 14.15 12.59 -7.40
CA LEU A 85 14.68 13.45 -8.45
C LEU A 85 16.18 13.72 -8.26
N ASP A 86 16.63 13.79 -7.00
CA ASP A 86 18.05 13.98 -6.66
C ASP A 86 18.90 12.72 -6.90
N GLN A 87 18.29 11.54 -7.08
CA GLN A 87 19.01 10.28 -7.36
C GLN A 87 19.38 10.08 -8.85
N ASP A 88 19.09 11.06 -9.72
CA ASP A 88 19.35 11.00 -11.17
C ASP A 88 18.74 9.74 -11.85
N ILE A 89 17.58 9.29 -11.35
CA ILE A 89 16.82 8.21 -11.97
C ILE A 89 15.85 8.75 -13.03
N GLU A 90 15.58 7.94 -14.05
CA GLU A 90 14.66 8.29 -15.13
C GLU A 90 13.31 8.81 -14.63
N ILE A 91 12.84 9.92 -15.21
CA ILE A 91 11.54 10.53 -14.87
C ILE A 91 10.39 9.54 -14.98
N GLU A 92 10.44 8.59 -15.92
CA GLU A 92 9.42 7.55 -16.04
C GLU A 92 9.41 6.58 -14.84
N THR A 93 10.58 6.32 -14.25
CA THR A 93 10.71 5.55 -13.01
C THR A 93 10.12 6.31 -11.83
N VAL A 94 10.38 7.63 -11.72
CA VAL A 94 9.77 8.50 -10.70
C VAL A 94 8.24 8.46 -10.83
N ASN A 95 7.72 8.65 -12.05
CA ASN A 95 6.28 8.56 -12.33
C ASN A 95 5.70 7.19 -11.97
N GLY A 96 6.44 6.11 -12.21
CA GLY A 96 6.07 4.76 -11.81
C GLY A 96 5.89 4.61 -10.29
N LYS A 97 6.83 5.16 -9.52
CA LYS A 97 6.78 5.18 -8.05
C LYS A 97 5.60 6.00 -7.54
N ILE A 98 5.36 7.20 -8.10
CA ILE A 98 4.21 8.05 -7.76
C ILE A 98 2.87 7.33 -8.05
N ARG A 99 2.74 6.70 -9.22
CA ARG A 99 1.54 5.93 -9.59
C ARG A 99 1.29 4.78 -8.61
N THR A 100 2.36 4.13 -8.14
CA THR A 100 2.27 3.06 -7.14
C THR A 100 1.81 3.59 -5.80
N LEU A 101 2.38 4.69 -5.30
CA LEU A 101 1.96 5.31 -4.04
C LEU A 101 0.49 5.74 -4.09
N LYS A 102 0.06 6.33 -5.21
CA LYS A 102 -1.35 6.69 -5.40
C LYS A 102 -2.27 5.47 -5.32
N ALA A 103 -1.95 4.39 -6.02
CA ALA A 103 -2.74 3.15 -5.97
C ALA A 103 -2.77 2.56 -4.56
N PHE A 104 -1.63 2.56 -3.88
CA PHE A 104 -1.49 2.03 -2.53
C PHE A 104 -2.30 2.83 -1.50
N PHE A 105 -2.14 4.15 -1.42
CA PHE A 105 -2.87 4.98 -0.46
C PHE A 105 -4.37 5.05 -0.77
N ASN A 106 -4.78 4.99 -2.05
CA ASN A 106 -6.18 4.83 -2.41
C ASN A 106 -6.76 3.50 -1.88
N TYR A 107 -6.01 2.40 -2.00
CA TYR A 107 -6.43 1.11 -1.41
C TYR A 107 -6.57 1.20 0.12
N LEU A 108 -5.61 1.83 0.81
CA LEU A 108 -5.70 2.00 2.26
C LEU A 108 -6.91 2.84 2.67
N TYR A 109 -7.23 3.86 1.88
CA TYR A 109 -8.42 4.67 2.08
C TYR A 109 -9.71 3.86 1.86
N GLU A 110 -9.82 3.14 0.75
CA GLU A 110 -10.98 2.29 0.41
C GLU A 110 -11.23 1.20 1.47
N GLU A 111 -10.17 0.64 2.05
CA GLU A 111 -10.25 -0.36 3.12
C GLU A 111 -10.44 0.24 4.52
N ASN A 112 -10.61 1.57 4.64
CA ASN A 112 -10.75 2.32 5.89
C ASN A 112 -9.55 2.14 6.85
N MET A 113 -8.35 1.95 6.30
CA MET A 113 -7.10 1.87 7.07
C MET A 113 -6.53 3.26 7.37
N ILE A 114 -6.85 4.26 6.55
CA ILE A 114 -6.50 5.66 6.77
C ILE A 114 -7.75 6.55 6.63
N PRO A 115 -7.82 7.68 7.36
CA PRO A 115 -8.94 8.62 7.26
C PRO A 115 -8.89 9.48 5.99
N THR A 116 -10.01 10.15 5.69
CA THR A 116 -10.13 11.19 4.64
C THR A 116 -9.33 12.44 4.97
#